data_AF-A0AAN2F9K9-F1
#
_entry.id   AF-A0AAN2F9K9-F1
#
_cell.length_a   1.000
_cell.length_b   1.000
_cell.length_c   1.000
_cell.angle_alpha   90.00
_cell.angle_beta   90.00
_cell.angle_gamma   90.00
#
_symmetry.space_group_name_H-M   'P 1'
#
loop_
_entity.id
_entity.type
_entity.pdbx_description
1 polymer ?
#
loop_
_entity_poly.entity_id
_entity_poly.type
_entity_poly.pdbx_seq_one_letter_code
_entity_poly.pdbx_strand_id
1 'polypeptide(L)'
;MRNDLTIIGREMTVFILAALFLALMILPIYIDVAWMNDALHETSFTETTQEIMLAVIAALFFIAAQRRPAQRGALTLVAGFYSCMLIRELDFVFDAIQHGSWIWFALAVTAGCLAVALRTPKKTLHALARLLQHRSWPVMASGFLVVLVFSRLFGIHALWQHLMLGDYNRVVKNMAEEGTELLGYGLCWLASVRYLWQTRPAAAAVSVRATESAPARHATSPVTSH
;
A
#
# COMPACT_ATOMS: atom_id res chain seq x y z
N MET A 1 16.35 11.22 28.84
CA MET A 1 15.59 12.49 28.69
C MET A 1 15.63 13.06 27.27
N ARG A 2 16.76 13.58 26.76
CA ARG A 2 16.80 14.21 25.40
C ARG A 2 16.45 13.24 24.26
N ASN A 3 16.87 11.98 24.34
CA ASN A 3 16.48 10.95 23.37
C ASN A 3 14.99 10.55 23.48
N ASP A 4 14.43 10.57 24.69
CA ASP A 4 13.01 10.23 24.89
C ASP A 4 12.12 11.36 24.33
N LEU A 5 12.51 12.62 24.56
CA LEU A 5 11.86 13.81 24.01
C LEU A 5 11.88 13.82 22.48
N THR A 6 12.99 13.41 21.84
CA THR A 6 13.05 13.35 20.37
C THR A 6 12.20 12.21 19.80
N ILE A 7 12.12 11.06 20.49
CA ILE A 7 11.23 9.96 20.10
C ILE A 7 9.77 10.40 20.22
N ILE A 8 9.38 10.98 21.36
CA ILE A 8 8.02 11.48 21.60
C ILE A 8 7.66 12.53 20.57
N GLY A 9 8.52 13.53 20.37
CA GLY A 9 8.31 14.58 19.37
C GLY A 9 8.10 14.01 17.96
N ARG A 10 8.92 13.04 17.55
CA ARG A 10 8.78 12.39 16.23
C ARG A 10 7.46 11.63 16.09
N GLU A 11 7.08 10.82 17.06
CA GLU A 11 5.82 10.06 16.97
C GLU A 11 4.60 10.99 17.06
N MET A 12 4.66 12.08 17.83
CA MET A 12 3.63 13.12 17.85
C MET A 12 3.49 13.82 16.50
N THR A 13 4.61 14.17 15.85
CA THR A 13 4.59 14.73 14.50
C THR A 13 3.97 13.75 13.50
N VAL A 14 4.33 12.46 13.56
CA VAL A 14 3.72 11.43 12.70
C VAL A 14 2.22 11.33 12.95
N PHE A 15 1.78 11.40 14.21
CA PHE A 15 0.36 11.39 14.56
C PHE A 15 -0.38 12.59 13.99
N ILE A 16 0.15 13.81 14.15
CA ILE A 16 -0.46 15.04 13.61
C ILE A 16 -0.53 14.98 12.09
N LEU A 17 0.53 14.54 11.42
CA LEU A 17 0.54 14.37 9.96
C LEU A 17 -0.45 13.32 9.49
N ALA A 18 -0.59 12.21 10.22
CA ALA A 18 -1.58 11.18 9.92
C ALA A 18 -3.01 11.70 10.11
N ALA A 19 -3.28 12.45 11.19
CA ALA A 19 -4.57 13.07 11.45
C ALA A 19 -4.92 14.10 10.36
N LEU A 20 -3.97 14.95 9.98
CA LEU A 20 -4.14 15.90 8.88
C LEU A 20 -4.40 15.18 7.56
N PHE A 21 -3.65 14.12 7.25
CA PHE A 21 -3.86 13.31 6.05
C PHE A 21 -5.28 12.72 6.02
N LEU A 22 -5.75 12.11 7.12
CA LEU A 22 -7.10 11.56 7.20
C LEU A 22 -8.18 12.65 7.11
N ALA A 23 -7.95 13.83 7.69
CA ALA A 23 -8.87 14.96 7.53
C ALA A 23 -8.94 15.44 6.07
N LEU A 24 -7.81 15.47 5.36
CA LEU A 24 -7.75 15.81 3.94
C LEU A 24 -8.43 14.74 3.06
N MET A 25 -8.49 13.48 3.49
CA MET A 25 -9.25 12.44 2.79
C MET A 25 -10.77 12.65 2.81
N ILE A 26 -11.30 13.58 3.60
CA ILE A 26 -12.72 13.98 3.47
C ILE A 26 -12.95 14.89 2.26
N LEU A 27 -11.91 15.56 1.75
CA LEU A 27 -12.06 16.49 0.62
C LEU A 27 -12.59 15.83 -0.65
N PRO A 28 -12.11 14.65 -1.09
CA PRO A 28 -12.70 13.94 -2.22
C PRO A 28 -14.21 13.73 -2.08
N ILE A 29 -14.63 13.22 -0.93
CA ILE A 29 -16.04 12.96 -0.62
C ILE A 29 -16.86 14.25 -0.65
N TYR A 30 -16.32 15.34 -0.09
CA TYR A 30 -17.00 16.63 -0.09
C TYR A 30 -17.13 17.21 -1.50
N ILE A 31 -16.11 17.04 -2.34
CA ILE A 31 -16.15 17.46 -3.75
C ILE A 31 -17.24 16.67 -4.48
N ASP A 32 -17.28 15.35 -4.31
CA ASP A 32 -18.32 14.51 -4.92
C ASP A 32 -19.74 14.94 -4.50
N VAL A 33 -19.95 15.26 -3.22
CA VAL A 33 -21.26 15.68 -2.72
C VAL A 33 -21.62 17.12 -3.13
N ALA A 34 -20.69 18.07 -2.97
CA ALA A 34 -20.98 19.49 -3.11
C ALA A 34 -20.97 19.98 -4.56
N TRP A 35 -20.23 19.33 -5.45
CA TRP A 35 -20.08 19.76 -6.85
C TRP A 35 -20.80 18.86 -7.85
N MET A 36 -20.91 17.55 -7.62
CA MET A 36 -21.52 16.66 -8.60
C MET A 36 -23.05 16.57 -8.51
N ASN A 37 -23.68 16.91 -7.37
CA ASN A 37 -25.12 17.11 -7.10
C ASN A 37 -26.14 16.06 -7.62
N ASP A 38 -25.71 15.09 -8.42
CA ASP A 38 -26.43 13.94 -8.92
C ASP A 38 -25.40 13.00 -9.55
N ALA A 39 -25.51 11.71 -9.23
CA ALA A 39 -24.74 10.60 -9.79
C ALA A 39 -23.34 10.36 -9.21
N LEU A 40 -23.32 9.63 -8.08
CA LEU A 40 -22.44 8.48 -7.91
C LEU A 40 -22.73 7.44 -9.02
N HIS A 41 -22.48 7.82 -10.29
CA HIS A 41 -22.36 6.90 -11.41
C HIS A 41 -20.88 6.81 -11.77
N GLU A 42 -20.33 5.63 -11.52
CA GLU A 42 -19.29 4.92 -12.29
C GLU A 42 -17.91 5.57 -12.44
N THR A 43 -17.71 6.83 -12.02
CA THR A 43 -16.39 7.47 -11.89
C THR A 43 -16.44 8.59 -10.85
N SER A 44 -16.30 8.24 -9.57
CA SER A 44 -16.27 9.21 -8.46
C SER A 44 -14.86 9.79 -8.26
N PHE A 45 -14.73 11.04 -7.79
CA PHE A 45 -13.40 11.58 -7.45
C PHE A 45 -12.80 10.84 -6.24
N THR A 46 -13.66 10.37 -5.34
CA THR A 46 -13.28 9.47 -4.24
C THR A 46 -12.69 8.17 -4.77
N GLU A 47 -13.35 7.50 -5.71
CA GLU A 47 -12.88 6.27 -6.36
C GLU A 47 -11.53 6.46 -7.05
N THR A 48 -11.40 7.52 -7.86
CA THR A 48 -10.14 7.89 -8.53
C THR A 48 -9.00 8.10 -7.52
N THR A 49 -9.29 8.75 -6.38
CA THR A 49 -8.30 8.96 -5.32
C THR A 49 -7.84 7.63 -4.71
N GLN A 50 -8.78 6.73 -4.44
CA GLN A 50 -8.48 5.39 -3.90
C GLN A 50 -7.61 4.57 -4.88
N GLU A 51 -7.96 4.58 -6.17
CA GLU A 51 -7.21 3.89 -7.22
C GLU A 51 -5.77 4.42 -7.33
N ILE A 52 -5.59 5.74 -7.36
CA ILE A 52 -4.26 6.36 -7.42
C ILE A 52 -3.44 5.97 -6.19
N MET A 53 -4.05 5.97 -5.01
CA MET A 53 -3.38 5.53 -3.78
C MET A 53 -2.96 4.07 -3.86
N LEU A 54 -3.82 3.17 -4.35
CA LEU A 54 -3.50 1.76 -4.55
C LEU A 54 -2.43 1.52 -5.62
N ALA A 55 -2.46 2.28 -6.72
CA ALA A 55 -1.47 2.19 -7.78
C ALA A 55 -0.08 2.62 -7.29
N VAL A 56 -0.01 3.77 -6.60
CA VAL A 56 1.26 4.29 -6.09
C VAL A 56 1.83 3.38 -5.00
N ILE A 57 1.01 2.87 -4.07
CA ILE A 57 1.51 1.97 -3.02
C ILE A 57 2.02 0.64 -3.61
N ALA A 58 1.30 0.06 -4.57
CA ALA A 58 1.73 -1.15 -5.26
C ALA A 58 3.07 -0.92 -5.98
N ALA A 59 3.19 0.19 -6.73
CA ALA A 59 4.43 0.57 -7.42
C ALA A 59 5.60 0.76 -6.43
N LEU A 60 5.37 1.43 -5.30
CA LEU A 60 6.39 1.62 -4.26
C LEU A 60 6.88 0.28 -3.68
N PHE A 61 5.99 -0.69 -3.45
CA PHE A 61 6.38 -2.03 -3.01
C PHE A 61 7.13 -2.81 -4.10
N PHE A 62 6.74 -2.72 -5.37
CA PHE A 62 7.50 -3.34 -6.47
C PHE A 62 8.91 -2.74 -6.58
N ILE A 63 9.04 -1.40 -6.51
CA ILE A 63 10.34 -0.72 -6.50
C ILE A 63 11.17 -1.17 -5.28
N ALA A 64 10.55 -1.26 -4.10
CA ALA A 64 11.23 -1.74 -2.90
C ALA A 64 11.67 -3.21 -3.02
N ALA A 65 10.86 -4.06 -3.65
CA ALA A 65 11.20 -5.47 -3.91
C ALA A 65 12.43 -5.61 -4.81
N GLN A 66 12.56 -4.74 -5.81
CA GLN A 66 13.74 -4.70 -6.69
C GLN A 66 14.99 -4.20 -5.95
N ARG A 67 14.84 -3.14 -5.14
CA ARG A 67 15.95 -2.53 -4.38
C ARG A 67 16.40 -3.37 -3.17
N ARG A 68 15.61 -4.37 -2.74
CA ARG A 68 15.87 -5.16 -1.53
C ARG A 68 15.83 -6.66 -1.81
N PRO A 69 16.89 -7.24 -2.41
CA PRO A 69 16.92 -8.65 -2.81
C PRO A 69 16.62 -9.63 -1.67
N ALA A 70 17.01 -9.30 -0.43
CA ALA A 70 16.77 -10.14 0.74
C ALA A 70 15.28 -10.23 1.16
N GLN A 71 14.45 -9.28 0.75
CA GLN A 71 13.01 -9.21 1.06
C GLN A 71 12.13 -9.29 -0.19
N ARG A 72 12.73 -9.48 -1.37
CA ARG A 72 12.07 -9.37 -2.67
C ARG A 72 10.76 -10.14 -2.74
N GLY A 73 10.78 -11.43 -2.39
CA GLY A 73 9.57 -12.26 -2.43
C GLY A 73 8.43 -11.72 -1.58
N ALA A 74 8.69 -11.33 -0.33
CA ALA A 74 7.65 -10.80 0.57
C ALA A 74 7.09 -9.46 0.08
N LEU A 75 7.96 -8.54 -0.34
CA LEU A 75 7.54 -7.24 -0.86
C LEU A 75 6.77 -7.37 -2.17
N THR A 76 7.14 -8.32 -3.04
CA THR A 76 6.40 -8.64 -4.26
C THR A 76 5.02 -9.22 -3.95
N LEU A 77 4.87 -10.05 -2.92
CA LEU A 77 3.55 -10.54 -2.50
C LEU A 77 2.65 -9.41 -1.99
N VAL A 78 3.18 -8.49 -1.17
CA VAL A 78 2.42 -7.32 -0.71
C VAL A 78 2.07 -6.39 -1.88
N ALA A 79 3.00 -6.16 -2.81
CA ALA A 79 2.72 -5.41 -4.04
C ALA A 79 1.59 -6.05 -4.85
N GLY A 80 1.68 -7.36 -5.07
CA GLY A 80 0.66 -8.15 -5.77
C GLY A 80 -0.70 -8.09 -5.10
N PHE A 81 -0.75 -8.12 -3.76
CA PHE A 81 -1.99 -7.97 -3.00
C PHE A 81 -2.65 -6.61 -3.25
N TYR A 82 -1.89 -5.52 -3.13
CA TYR A 82 -2.39 -4.17 -3.47
C TYR A 82 -2.80 -4.06 -4.94
N SER A 83 -2.07 -4.67 -5.86
CA SER A 83 -2.45 -4.73 -7.27
C SER A 83 -3.75 -5.50 -7.50
N CYS A 84 -4.01 -6.57 -6.76
CA CYS A 84 -5.29 -7.29 -6.84
C CYS A 84 -6.44 -6.43 -6.30
N MET A 85 -6.22 -5.69 -5.21
CA MET A 85 -7.21 -4.71 -4.73
C MET A 85 -7.46 -3.60 -5.77
N LEU A 86 -6.42 -3.11 -6.44
CA LEU A 86 -6.55 -2.11 -7.51
C LEU A 86 -7.34 -2.65 -8.70
N ILE A 87 -7.03 -3.87 -9.16
CA ILE A 87 -7.77 -4.53 -10.25
C ILE A 87 -9.24 -4.72 -9.89
N ARG A 88 -9.53 -4.97 -8.60
CA ARG A 88 -10.89 -5.10 -8.09
C ARG A 88 -11.64 -3.76 -8.06
N GLU A 89 -10.98 -2.64 -7.80
CA GLU A 89 -11.64 -1.32 -7.92
C GLU A 89 -11.82 -0.91 -9.38
N LEU A 90 -10.85 -1.23 -10.24
CA LEU A 90 -10.96 -1.04 -11.68
C LEU A 90 -11.88 -2.08 -12.37
N ASP A 91 -12.69 -2.84 -11.62
CA ASP A 91 -13.49 -3.93 -12.17
C ASP A 91 -14.43 -3.44 -13.28
N PHE A 92 -15.02 -2.25 -13.12
CA PHE A 92 -15.81 -1.57 -14.14
C PHE A 92 -15.06 -1.39 -15.47
N VAL A 93 -13.77 -0.99 -15.43
CA VAL A 93 -12.94 -0.79 -16.63
C VAL A 93 -12.70 -2.11 -17.36
N PHE A 94 -12.50 -3.20 -16.63
CA PHE A 94 -12.29 -4.53 -17.21
C PHE A 94 -13.60 -5.18 -17.68
N ASP A 95 -14.70 -4.88 -17.00
CA ASP A 95 -16.03 -5.37 -17.36
C ASP A 95 -16.56 -4.78 -18.67
N ALA A 96 -15.98 -3.67 -19.14
CA ALA A 96 -16.18 -3.12 -20.48
C ALA A 96 -15.66 -4.03 -21.61
N ILE A 97 -14.66 -4.89 -21.34
CA ILE A 97 -14.14 -5.87 -22.30
C ILE A 97 -15.01 -7.13 -22.25
N GLN A 98 -15.19 -7.68 -21.05
CA GLN A 98 -16.06 -8.81 -20.78
C GLN A 98 -16.35 -8.83 -19.27
N HIS A 99 -17.62 -8.96 -18.89
CA HIS A 99 -18.03 -9.04 -17.48
C HIS A 99 -17.27 -10.15 -16.73
N GLY A 100 -16.63 -9.78 -15.62
CA GLY A 100 -15.83 -10.67 -14.77
C GLY A 100 -14.41 -10.93 -15.28
N SER A 101 -13.94 -10.24 -16.32
CA SER A 101 -12.59 -10.47 -16.88
C SER A 101 -11.47 -10.03 -15.93
N TRP A 102 -11.76 -9.11 -15.01
CA TRP A 102 -10.83 -8.63 -13.96
C TRP A 102 -10.23 -9.78 -13.14
N ILE A 103 -10.98 -10.88 -12.94
CA ILE A 103 -10.52 -12.06 -12.19
C ILE A 103 -9.28 -12.66 -12.85
N TRP A 104 -9.24 -12.75 -14.18
CA TRP A 104 -8.10 -13.31 -14.90
C TRP A 104 -6.85 -12.45 -14.76
N PHE A 105 -7.01 -11.12 -14.77
CA PHE A 105 -5.91 -10.19 -14.51
C PHE A 105 -5.40 -10.31 -13.07
N ALA A 106 -6.30 -10.37 -12.09
CA ALA A 106 -5.94 -10.57 -10.68
C ALA A 106 -5.22 -11.92 -10.46
N LEU A 107 -5.69 -12.99 -11.11
CA LEU A 107 -5.05 -14.30 -11.08
C LEU A 107 -3.67 -14.28 -11.74
N ALA A 108 -3.51 -13.60 -12.87
CA ALA A 108 -2.21 -13.46 -13.54
C ALA A 108 -1.20 -12.71 -12.67
N VAL A 109 -1.61 -11.61 -12.04
CA VAL A 109 -0.77 -10.86 -11.08
C VAL A 109 -0.41 -11.73 -9.88
N THR A 110 -1.39 -12.45 -9.32
CA THR A 110 -1.17 -13.36 -8.19
C THR A 110 -0.17 -14.45 -8.55
N ALA A 111 -0.35 -15.11 -9.71
CA ALA A 111 0.54 -16.16 -10.19
C ALA A 111 1.97 -15.64 -10.42
N GLY A 112 2.11 -14.46 -11.04
CA GLY A 112 3.41 -13.82 -11.25
C GLY A 112 4.13 -13.47 -9.94
N CYS A 113 3.40 -12.90 -8.98
CA CYS A 113 3.96 -12.55 -7.68
C CYS A 113 4.32 -13.80 -6.87
N LEU A 114 3.49 -14.83 -6.93
CA LEU A 114 3.76 -16.11 -6.29
C LEU A 114 4.97 -16.80 -6.91
N ALA A 115 5.10 -16.80 -8.23
CA ALA A 115 6.27 -17.36 -8.92
C ALA A 115 7.58 -16.68 -8.45
N VAL A 116 7.57 -15.35 -8.29
CA VAL A 116 8.74 -14.62 -7.74
C VAL A 116 9.00 -15.00 -6.28
N ALA A 117 7.95 -15.13 -5.47
CA ALA A 117 8.06 -15.48 -4.07
C ALA A 117 8.58 -16.92 -3.84
N LEU A 118 8.15 -17.86 -4.69
CA LEU A 118 8.52 -19.27 -4.67
C LEU A 118 9.95 -19.53 -5.19
N ARG A 119 10.60 -18.58 -5.87
CA ARG A 119 12.04 -18.69 -6.20
C ARG A 119 12.93 -18.67 -4.96
N THR A 120 12.49 -18.03 -3.88
CA THR A 120 13.25 -17.90 -2.63
C THR A 120 12.38 -18.09 -1.38
N PRO A 121 11.73 -19.26 -1.21
CA PRO A 121 10.63 -19.42 -0.26
C PRO A 121 11.07 -19.19 1.19
N LYS A 122 12.25 -19.70 1.58
CA LYS A 122 12.81 -19.47 2.93
C LYS A 122 13.02 -17.98 3.23
N LYS A 123 13.55 -17.21 2.27
CA LYS A 123 13.78 -15.76 2.41
C LYS A 123 12.44 -15.00 2.42
N THR A 124 11.50 -15.41 1.57
CA THR A 124 10.14 -14.86 1.51
C THR A 124 9.44 -15.02 2.86
N LEU A 125 9.39 -16.24 3.41
CA LEU A 125 8.75 -16.52 4.70
C LEU A 125 9.38 -15.71 5.84
N HIS A 126 10.71 -15.67 5.91
CA HIS A 126 11.40 -14.88 6.94
C HIS A 126 11.15 -13.37 6.79
N ALA A 127 11.07 -12.85 5.55
CA ALA A 127 10.75 -11.46 5.30
C ALA A 127 9.27 -11.13 5.62
N LEU A 128 8.33 -12.05 5.35
CA LEU A 128 6.93 -11.90 5.77
C LEU A 128 6.80 -11.90 7.29
N ALA A 129 7.47 -12.81 8.00
CA ALA A 129 7.47 -12.83 9.46
C ALA A 129 7.97 -11.49 10.04
N ARG A 130 9.03 -10.92 9.46
CA ARG A 130 9.54 -9.60 9.86
C ARG A 130 8.56 -8.47 9.55
N LEU A 131 7.81 -8.54 8.44
CA LEU A 131 6.75 -7.58 8.13
C LEU A 131 5.65 -7.65 9.19
N LEU A 132 5.16 -8.86 9.53
CA LEU A 132 4.09 -9.06 10.52
C LEU A 132 4.49 -8.62 11.93
N GLN A 133 5.78 -8.71 12.28
CA GLN A 133 6.32 -8.22 13.55
C GLN A 133 6.61 -6.71 13.56
N HIS A 134 6.55 -6.04 12.40
CA HIS A 134 6.83 -4.62 12.30
C HIS A 134 5.69 -3.79 12.92
N ARG A 135 6.02 -2.68 13.59
CA ARG A 135 5.04 -1.79 14.24
C ARG A 135 3.97 -1.23 13.29
N SER A 136 4.24 -1.17 11.99
CA SER A 136 3.27 -0.73 10.98
C SER A 136 2.25 -1.80 10.59
N TRP A 137 2.52 -3.08 10.84
CA TRP A 137 1.64 -4.18 10.41
C TRP A 137 0.22 -4.07 11.00
N PRO A 138 0.02 -3.84 12.31
CA PRO A 138 -1.31 -3.72 12.86
C PRO A 138 -2.15 -2.64 12.18
N VAL A 139 -1.55 -1.48 11.87
CA VAL A 139 -2.25 -0.39 11.16
C VAL A 139 -2.61 -0.80 9.73
N MET A 140 -1.69 -1.47 9.03
CA MET A 140 -1.95 -1.97 7.67
C MET A 140 -3.04 -3.05 7.67
N ALA A 141 -3.00 -3.97 8.63
CA ALA A 141 -4.01 -5.02 8.81
C ALA A 141 -5.37 -4.43 9.15
N SER A 142 -5.45 -3.41 10.01
CA SER A 142 -6.68 -2.68 10.27
C SER A 142 -7.23 -2.04 9.00
N GLY A 143 -6.38 -1.42 8.17
CA GLY A 143 -6.78 -0.90 6.87
C GLY A 143 -7.37 -1.98 5.96
N PHE A 144 -6.72 -3.14 5.85
CA PHE A 144 -7.26 -4.27 5.09
C PHE A 144 -8.60 -4.77 5.62
N LEU A 145 -8.76 -4.90 6.94
CA LEU A 145 -10.01 -5.33 7.55
C LEU A 145 -11.13 -4.30 7.30
N VAL A 146 -10.81 -3.00 7.35
CA VAL A 146 -11.77 -1.94 7.06
C VAL A 146 -12.25 -2.04 5.62
N VAL A 147 -11.35 -2.15 4.64
CA VAL A 147 -11.74 -2.23 3.22
C VAL A 147 -12.42 -3.56 2.88
N LEU A 148 -11.82 -4.69 3.24
CA LEU A 148 -12.23 -6.00 2.73
C LEU A 148 -13.41 -6.61 3.48
N VAL A 149 -13.61 -6.21 4.73
CA VAL A 149 -14.64 -6.80 5.60
C VAL A 149 -15.64 -5.76 6.04
N PHE A 150 -15.19 -4.71 6.74
CA PHE A 150 -16.11 -3.76 7.37
C PHE A 150 -16.91 -2.97 6.34
N SER A 151 -16.25 -2.37 5.34
CA SER A 151 -16.92 -1.63 4.26
C SER A 151 -17.99 -2.50 3.59
N ARG A 152 -17.64 -3.74 3.25
CA ARG A 152 -18.57 -4.66 2.57
C ARG A 152 -19.78 -5.03 3.40
N LEU A 153 -19.59 -5.28 4.69
CA LEU A 153 -20.71 -5.53 5.60
C LEU A 153 -21.55 -4.27 5.82
N PHE A 154 -20.90 -3.12 5.89
CA PHE A 154 -21.56 -1.83 6.06
C PHE A 154 -22.33 -1.43 4.80
N GLY A 155 -21.85 -1.76 3.60
CA GLY A 155 -22.47 -1.45 2.30
C GLY A 155 -23.63 -2.36 1.89
N ILE A 156 -24.04 -3.34 2.71
CA ILE A 156 -25.11 -4.29 2.37
C ILE A 156 -26.44 -3.56 2.18
N HIS A 157 -27.06 -3.71 1.00
CA HIS A 157 -28.33 -3.06 0.66
C HIS A 157 -29.45 -3.30 1.69
N ALA A 158 -29.58 -4.52 2.21
CA ALA A 158 -30.61 -4.87 3.18
C ALA A 158 -30.51 -4.07 4.50
N LEU A 159 -29.29 -3.75 4.95
CA LEU A 159 -29.06 -2.96 6.16
C LEU A 159 -29.65 -1.55 6.00
N TRP A 160 -29.37 -0.92 4.87
CA TRP A 160 -29.78 0.45 4.59
C TRP A 160 -31.25 0.58 4.20
N GLN A 161 -31.80 -0.41 3.49
CA GLN A 161 -33.24 -0.46 3.22
C GLN A 161 -34.05 -0.56 4.52
N HIS A 162 -33.57 -1.34 5.48
CA HIS A 162 -34.21 -1.44 6.79
C HIS A 162 -34.05 -0.14 7.61
N LEU A 163 -32.90 0.52 7.51
CA LEU A 163 -32.62 1.76 8.24
C LEU A 163 -33.38 2.98 7.67
N MET A 164 -33.46 3.10 6.34
CA MET A 164 -34.04 4.26 5.64
C MET A 164 -35.52 4.10 5.29
N LEU A 165 -36.11 2.92 5.54
CA LEU A 165 -37.54 2.63 5.33
C LEU A 165 -38.02 3.04 3.92
N GLY A 166 -39.02 3.92 3.83
CA GLY A 166 -39.67 4.32 2.57
C GLY A 166 -38.87 5.26 1.68
N ASP A 167 -37.81 5.89 2.20
CA ASP A 167 -37.01 6.90 1.49
C ASP A 167 -35.57 6.40 1.25
N TYR A 168 -35.44 5.18 0.71
CA TYR A 168 -34.14 4.60 0.41
C TYR A 168 -33.37 5.44 -0.60
N ASN A 169 -32.30 6.09 -0.14
CA ASN A 169 -31.40 6.85 -0.99
C ASN A 169 -30.07 6.10 -1.18
N ARG A 170 -29.85 5.62 -2.42
CA ARG A 170 -28.61 4.94 -2.83
C ARG A 170 -27.37 5.80 -2.61
N VAL A 171 -27.49 7.12 -2.75
CA VAL A 171 -26.37 8.06 -2.63
C VAL A 171 -25.78 8.03 -1.23
N VAL A 172 -26.62 8.05 -0.20
CA VAL A 172 -26.18 8.02 1.19
C VAL A 172 -25.50 6.68 1.51
N LYS A 173 -26.05 5.58 0.99
CA LYS A 173 -25.45 4.23 1.12
C LYS A 173 -24.05 4.17 0.51
N ASN A 174 -23.92 4.60 -0.74
CA ASN A 174 -22.66 4.57 -1.47
C ASN A 174 -21.63 5.51 -0.84
N MET A 175 -22.02 6.72 -0.43
CA MET A 175 -21.14 7.64 0.27
C MET A 175 -20.60 7.04 1.58
N ALA A 176 -21.43 6.33 2.32
CA ALA A 176 -21.04 5.66 3.55
C ALA A 176 -20.07 4.48 3.27
N GLU A 177 -20.34 3.67 2.24
CA GLU A 177 -19.46 2.60 1.78
C GLU A 177 -18.11 3.16 1.29
N GLU A 178 -18.11 4.03 0.29
CA GLU A 178 -16.92 4.69 -0.29
C GLU A 178 -16.10 5.44 0.77
N GLY A 179 -16.75 6.10 1.73
CA GLY A 179 -16.08 6.79 2.83
C GLY A 179 -15.34 5.83 3.76
N THR A 180 -15.91 4.67 4.06
CA THR A 180 -15.23 3.64 4.86
C THR A 180 -14.09 2.97 4.08
N GLU A 181 -14.23 2.78 2.77
CA GLU A 181 -13.15 2.27 1.91
C GLU A 181 -11.97 3.25 1.85
N LEU A 182 -12.26 4.53 1.64
CA LEU A 182 -11.25 5.58 1.62
C LEU A 182 -10.48 5.65 2.94
N LEU A 183 -11.16 5.53 4.08
CA LEU A 183 -10.51 5.44 5.39
C LEU A 183 -9.57 4.22 5.46
N GLY A 184 -10.05 3.04 5.04
CA GLY A 184 -9.26 1.82 5.04
C GLY A 184 -8.02 1.91 4.14
N TYR A 185 -8.17 2.47 2.95
CA TYR A 185 -7.05 2.76 2.04
C TYR A 185 -6.08 3.80 2.61
N GLY A 186 -6.59 4.81 3.31
CA GLY A 186 -5.78 5.79 4.04
C GLY A 186 -4.89 5.14 5.11
N LEU A 187 -5.43 4.20 5.88
CA LEU A 187 -4.66 3.45 6.88
C LEU A 187 -3.57 2.58 6.22
N CYS A 188 -3.93 1.86 5.15
CA CYS A 188 -2.98 1.07 4.35
C CYS A 188 -1.85 1.94 3.79
N TRP A 189 -2.19 3.11 3.26
CA TRP A 189 -1.26 4.10 2.72
C TRP A 189 -0.25 4.56 3.77
N LEU A 190 -0.74 5.09 4.90
CA LEU A 190 0.10 5.58 5.98
C LEU A 190 1.03 4.49 6.53
N ALA A 191 0.48 3.30 6.79
CA ALA A 191 1.24 2.18 7.34
C ALA A 191 2.35 1.73 6.39
N SER A 192 2.05 1.64 5.10
CA SER A 192 2.98 1.18 4.08
C SER A 192 4.06 2.19 3.75
N VAL A 193 3.72 3.48 3.61
CA VAL A 193 4.71 4.55 3.42
C VAL A 193 5.67 4.58 4.61
N ARG A 194 5.13 4.50 5.84
CA ARG A 194 5.96 4.41 7.06
C ARG A 194 6.83 3.16 7.06
N TYR A 195 6.28 1.99 6.73
CA TYR A 195 7.04 0.73 6.65
C TYR A 195 8.19 0.86 5.64
N LEU A 196 7.89 1.31 4.43
CA LEU A 196 8.88 1.44 3.36
C LEU A 196 9.95 2.47 3.70
N TRP A 197 9.61 3.55 4.42
CA TRP A 197 10.55 4.56 4.90
C TRP A 197 11.49 4.03 5.99
N GLN A 198 10.94 3.36 7.00
CA GLN A 198 11.73 2.82 8.13
C GLN A 198 12.63 1.66 7.73
N THR A 199 12.24 0.91 6.70
CA THR A 199 13.00 -0.23 6.19
C THR A 199 13.87 0.11 4.96
N ARG A 200 14.07 1.41 4.66
CA ARG A 200 14.97 1.82 3.56
C ARG A 200 16.39 1.31 3.85
N PRO A 201 17.06 0.70 2.87
CA PRO A 201 18.47 0.39 3.02
C PRO A 201 19.23 1.70 3.25
N ALA A 202 20.01 1.78 4.33
CA ALA A 202 20.88 2.93 4.57
C ALA A 202 21.83 3.09 3.37
N ALA A 203 21.92 4.32 2.84
CA ALA A 203 22.72 4.64 1.65
C ALA A 203 24.21 4.22 1.76
N ALA A 204 24.70 3.94 2.97
CA ALA A 204 26.08 3.54 3.25
C ALA A 204 26.47 2.11 2.84
N ALA A 205 25.51 1.19 2.61
CA ALA A 205 25.86 -0.19 2.22
C ALA A 205 26.26 -0.35 0.73
N VAL A 206 26.04 0.70 -0.08
CA VAL A 206 26.39 0.72 -1.51
C VAL A 206 27.84 1.17 -1.72
N SER A 207 28.40 2.04 -0.88
CA SER A 207 29.79 2.51 -1.02
C SER A 207 30.82 1.47 -0.57
N VAL A 208 30.55 0.71 0.49
CA VAL A 208 31.49 -0.32 0.99
C VAL A 208 31.71 -1.42 -0.06
N ARG A 209 30.63 -1.85 -0.74
CA ARG A 209 30.72 -2.90 -1.76
C ARG A 209 31.42 -2.45 -3.04
N ALA A 210 31.41 -1.16 -3.36
CA ALA A 210 32.17 -0.59 -4.48
C ALA A 210 33.67 -0.47 -4.15
N THR A 211 34.01 -0.33 -2.87
CA THR A 211 35.40 -0.17 -2.41
C THR A 211 36.13 -1.51 -2.31
N GLU A 212 35.43 -2.61 -1.98
CA GLU A 212 36.01 -3.97 -1.94
C GLU A 212 36.24 -4.59 -3.33
N SER A 213 35.59 -4.10 -4.38
CA SER A 213 35.74 -4.63 -5.75
C SER A 213 36.90 -4.02 -6.56
N ALA A 214 37.66 -3.09 -5.99
CA ALA A 214 38.86 -2.54 -6.64
C ALA A 214 40.06 -3.47 -6.39
N PRO A 215 40.60 -4.18 -7.41
CA PRO A 215 41.76 -5.02 -7.19
C PRO A 215 42.98 -4.15 -6.90
N ALA A 216 43.66 -4.44 -5.78
CA ALA A 216 44.93 -3.84 -5.42
C ALA A 216 45.95 -4.07 -6.55
N ARG A 217 46.24 -3.03 -7.33
CA ARG A 217 47.33 -3.07 -8.32
C ARG A 217 48.65 -3.09 -7.54
N HIS A 218 49.43 -4.12 -7.83
CA HIS A 218 50.81 -4.35 -7.40
C HIS A 218 51.66 -3.07 -7.35
N ALA A 219 52.21 -2.77 -6.17
CA ALA A 219 53.45 -2.02 -6.04
C ALA A 219 54.60 -3.01 -5.85
N THR A 220 55.28 -3.37 -6.94
CA THR A 220 56.58 -4.05 -6.90
C THR A 220 57.67 -2.99 -6.97
N SER A 221 58.35 -2.76 -5.85
CA SER A 221 59.65 -2.09 -5.81
C SER A 221 60.75 -3.15 -5.91
N PRO A 222 61.82 -2.95 -6.71
CA PRO A 222 63.09 -3.59 -6.44
C PRO A 222 64.07 -2.60 -5.81
N VAL A 223 64.65 -3.07 -4.72
CA VAL A 223 65.72 -2.51 -3.92
C VAL A 223 67.02 -2.46 -4.73
N THR A 224 67.77 -1.36 -4.58
CA THR A 224 69.17 -1.21 -4.99
C THR A 224 70.11 -1.96 -4.04
N SER A 225 71.01 -2.81 -4.55
CA SER A 225 72.28 -3.12 -3.89
C SER A 225 73.28 -3.82 -4.83
N HIS A 226 74.51 -3.27 -4.82
CA HIS A 226 75.80 -3.73 -5.38
C HIS A 226 76.13 -3.36 -6.82
#